data_AF-A0A7S1XDI0-F1
#
_entry.id   AF-A0A7S1XDI0-F1
#
_cell.length_a   1.000
_cell.length_b   1.000
_cell.length_c   1.000
_cell.angle_alpha   90.00
_cell.angle_beta   90.00
_cell.angle_gamma   90.00
#
_symmetry.space_group_name_H-M   'P 1'
#
loop_
_entity.id
_entity.type
_entity.pdbx_description
1 polymer ?
#
loop_
_entity_poly.entity_id
_entity_poly.type
_entity_poly.pdbx_seq_one_letter_code
_entity_poly.pdbx_strand_id
1 'polypeptide(L)'
;MDSTPGFMNTEEPHLLVRKPRSGALSPYASKLMAQALVCLCSTVVLGATADLAASRSRCSGRCIYALIAGGVSMFFLTLVLLLNYLSVNGSLSRRGWFSHRSEMKLMLILTLWWTAGIGGVSCVDGNVNDSVSTGVGIVASWLAFFGSIFGTYKAYHALKEDEEYLDISGYESPLSDEEEALVPEQ
;
A
#
# COMPACT_ATOMS: atom_id res chain seq x y z
N MET A 1 -58.17 33.14 17.95
CA MET A 1 -57.87 32.18 16.88
C MET A 1 -56.61 32.69 16.21
N ASP A 2 -55.46 32.16 16.62
CA ASP A 2 -54.20 32.38 15.94
C ASP A 2 -53.54 31.02 15.77
N SER A 3 -53.63 30.52 14.54
CA SER A 3 -53.05 29.28 14.06
C SER A 3 -51.75 29.64 13.34
N THR A 4 -50.62 29.46 14.01
CA THR A 4 -49.29 29.43 13.36
C THR A 4 -48.91 27.98 13.06
N PRO A 5 -48.63 27.63 11.80
CA PRO A 5 -48.24 26.27 11.43
C PRO A 5 -46.73 26.04 11.63
N GLY A 6 -46.45 24.88 12.23
CA GLY A 6 -45.28 24.01 12.07
C GLY A 6 -43.94 24.58 11.62
N PHE A 7 -43.02 24.75 12.57
CA PHE A 7 -41.59 24.60 12.28
C PHE A 7 -41.29 23.10 12.11
N MET A 8 -41.07 22.71 10.86
CA MET A 8 -40.57 21.40 10.46
C MET A 8 -39.09 21.37 10.81
N ASN A 9 -38.70 20.56 11.80
CA ASN A 9 -37.30 20.26 12.08
C ASN A 9 -36.73 19.51 10.88
N THR A 10 -35.93 20.18 10.06
CA THR A 10 -35.03 19.54 9.12
C THR A 10 -33.92 18.87 9.95
N GLU A 11 -34.06 17.56 10.15
CA GLU A 11 -32.97 16.71 10.61
C GLU A 11 -31.84 16.79 9.58
N GLU A 12 -30.77 17.50 9.90
CA GLU A 12 -29.52 17.42 9.16
C GLU A 12 -29.02 15.97 9.21
N PRO A 13 -28.78 15.30 8.07
CA PRO A 13 -28.08 14.05 8.08
C PRO A 13 -26.65 14.33 8.54
N HIS A 14 -26.39 14.04 9.81
CA HIS A 14 -25.05 13.97 10.37
C HIS A 14 -24.22 12.99 9.53
N LEU A 15 -23.56 13.53 8.51
CA LEU A 15 -22.40 12.92 7.87
C LEU A 15 -21.46 12.56 9.00
N LEU A 16 -21.36 11.26 9.29
CA LEU A 16 -20.40 10.68 10.20
C LEU A 16 -19.01 10.85 9.58
N VAL A 17 -18.53 12.08 9.51
CA VAL A 17 -17.13 12.41 9.32
C VAL A 17 -16.43 11.79 10.52
N ARG A 18 -15.93 10.58 10.33
CA ARG A 18 -15.21 9.81 11.34
C ARG A 18 -13.93 10.58 11.61
N LYS A 19 -13.99 11.51 12.56
CA LYS A 19 -12.86 12.33 12.98
C LYS A 19 -11.71 11.36 13.28
N PRO A 20 -10.56 11.45 12.58
CA PRO A 20 -9.47 10.52 12.81
C PRO A 20 -9.12 10.59 14.30
N ARG A 21 -9.13 9.43 14.98
CA ARG A 21 -8.70 9.32 16.38
C ARG A 21 -7.30 9.96 16.46
N SER A 22 -7.13 10.96 17.32
CA SER A 22 -5.84 11.61 17.52
C SER A 22 -4.77 10.56 17.81
N GLY A 23 -3.74 10.49 16.96
CA GLY A 23 -2.67 9.50 17.05
C GLY A 23 -2.76 8.32 16.07
N ALA A 24 -3.81 8.20 15.27
CA ALA A 24 -3.87 7.20 14.20
C ALA A 24 -3.03 7.66 12.99
N LEU A 25 -2.06 6.84 12.57
CA LEU A 25 -1.29 7.05 11.35
C LEU A 25 -2.23 7.02 10.13
N SER A 26 -2.02 7.90 9.14
CA SER A 26 -2.84 7.87 7.92
C SER A 26 -2.72 6.52 7.21
N PRO A 27 -3.77 6.04 6.49
CA PRO A 27 -3.69 4.79 5.74
C PRO A 27 -2.56 4.79 4.71
N TYR A 28 -2.29 5.95 4.11
CA TYR A 28 -1.16 6.17 3.23
C TYR A 28 0.20 5.91 3.91
N ALA A 29 0.44 6.52 5.08
CA ALA A 29 1.68 6.30 5.82
C ALA A 29 1.82 4.85 6.30
N SER A 30 0.71 4.23 6.73
CA SER A 30 0.68 2.83 7.18
C SER A 30 1.05 1.87 6.04
N LYS A 31 0.56 2.15 4.83
CA LYS A 31 0.90 1.41 3.61
C LYS A 31 2.39 1.52 3.28
N LEU A 32 2.97 2.73 3.33
CA LEU A 32 4.40 2.93 3.08
C LEU A 32 5.28 2.20 4.10
N MET A 33 4.91 2.22 5.38
CA MET A 33 5.63 1.46 6.42
C MET A 33 5.57 -0.05 6.14
N ALA A 34 4.42 -0.56 5.69
CA ALA A 34 4.29 -1.95 5.30
C ALA A 34 5.21 -2.29 4.11
N GLN A 35 5.23 -1.46 3.07
CA GLN A 35 6.11 -1.64 1.91
C GLN A 35 7.59 -1.61 2.31
N ALA A 36 7.99 -0.68 3.17
CA ALA A 36 9.34 -0.59 3.70
C ALA A 36 9.72 -1.85 4.51
N LEU A 37 8.82 -2.33 5.38
CA LEU A 37 9.01 -3.55 6.15
C LEU A 37 9.22 -4.76 5.23
N VAL A 38 8.36 -4.95 4.22
CA VAL A 38 8.48 -6.07 3.29
C VAL A 38 9.77 -5.94 2.47
N CYS A 39 10.20 -4.72 2.13
CA CYS A 39 11.45 -4.48 1.41
C CYS A 39 12.65 -4.95 2.25
N LEU A 40 12.71 -4.51 3.52
CA LEU A 40 13.74 -4.93 4.47
C LEU A 40 13.75 -6.45 4.67
N CYS A 41 12.58 -7.06 4.86
CA CYS A 41 12.48 -8.51 4.99
C CYS A 41 12.96 -9.23 3.72
N SER A 42 12.64 -8.71 2.54
CA SER A 42 13.12 -9.24 1.25
C SER A 42 14.64 -9.18 1.15
N THR A 43 15.27 -8.09 1.60
CA THR A 43 16.73 -7.95 1.69
C THR A 43 17.34 -8.97 2.63
N VAL A 44 16.73 -9.20 3.80
CA VAL A 44 17.19 -10.20 4.76
C VAL A 44 17.10 -11.61 4.16
N VAL A 45 15.99 -11.96 3.51
CA VAL A 45 15.83 -13.25 2.83
C VAL A 45 16.89 -13.42 1.73
N LEU A 46 17.11 -12.39 0.91
CA LEU A 46 18.14 -12.42 -0.13
C LEU A 46 19.54 -12.62 0.48
N GLY A 47 19.88 -11.86 1.51
CA GLY A 47 21.17 -11.94 2.19
C GLY A 47 21.41 -13.31 2.82
N ALA A 48 20.44 -13.82 3.59
CA ALA A 48 20.50 -15.14 4.20
C ALA A 48 20.65 -16.26 3.16
N THR A 49 19.91 -16.18 2.06
CA THR A 49 19.99 -17.20 1.01
C THR A 49 21.28 -17.07 0.19
N ALA A 50 21.79 -15.86 -0.02
CA ALA A 50 23.06 -15.62 -0.72
C ALA A 50 24.26 -16.13 0.09
N ASP A 51 24.24 -15.90 1.41
CA ASP A 51 25.23 -16.45 2.33
C ASP A 51 25.22 -17.99 2.31
N LEU A 52 24.03 -18.60 2.35
CA LEU A 52 23.88 -20.04 2.18
C LEU A 52 24.40 -20.53 0.82
N ALA A 53 24.11 -19.81 -0.27
CA ALA A 53 24.60 -20.16 -1.59
C ALA A 53 26.13 -20.05 -1.69
N ALA A 54 26.74 -19.06 -1.04
CA ALA A 54 28.19 -18.86 -1.02
C ALA A 54 28.93 -19.94 -0.22
N SER A 55 28.32 -20.45 0.85
CA SER A 55 28.88 -21.56 1.66
C SER A 55 28.81 -22.93 0.97
N ARG A 56 28.13 -23.05 -0.18
CA ARG A 56 27.87 -24.32 -0.87
C ARG A 56 28.47 -24.36 -2.27
N SER A 57 28.91 -25.55 -2.67
CA SER A 57 29.43 -25.80 -4.02
C SER A 57 28.34 -25.83 -5.10
N ARG A 58 27.08 -26.09 -4.73
CA ARG A 58 25.92 -26.08 -5.65
C ARG A 58 24.66 -25.59 -4.93
N CYS A 59 23.90 -24.71 -5.57
CA CYS A 59 22.61 -24.22 -5.12
C CYS A 59 21.50 -25.02 -5.84
N SER A 60 20.62 -25.67 -5.07
CA SER A 60 19.47 -26.41 -5.61
C SER A 60 18.42 -25.45 -6.19
N GLY A 61 17.48 -25.96 -6.99
CA GLY A 61 16.40 -25.12 -7.54
C GLY A 61 15.60 -24.35 -6.48
N ARG A 62 15.49 -24.89 -5.26
CA ARG A 62 14.84 -24.23 -4.12
C ARG A 62 15.64 -23.03 -3.61
N CYS A 63 16.96 -23.19 -3.51
CA CYS A 63 17.89 -22.12 -3.15
C CYS A 63 17.87 -20.99 -4.20
N ILE A 64 17.85 -21.34 -5.50
CA ILE A 64 17.72 -20.35 -6.59
C ILE A 64 16.37 -19.64 -6.49
N TYR A 65 15.29 -20.37 -6.25
CA TYR A 65 13.96 -19.77 -6.12
C TYR A 65 13.88 -18.82 -4.91
N ALA A 66 14.48 -19.17 -3.78
CA ALA A 66 14.55 -18.29 -2.61
C ALA A 66 15.36 -16.99 -2.88
N LEU A 67 16.47 -17.09 -3.62
CA LEU A 67 17.21 -15.91 -4.11
C LEU A 67 16.34 -15.03 -5.00
N ILE A 68 15.63 -15.63 -5.95
CA ILE A 68 14.73 -14.90 -6.85
C ILE A 68 13.58 -14.26 -6.06
N ALA A 69 12.99 -14.98 -5.11
CA ALA A 69 11.88 -14.49 -4.30
C ALA A 69 12.30 -13.25 -3.48
N GLY A 70 13.45 -13.29 -2.80
CA GLY A 70 13.99 -12.15 -2.06
C GLY A 70 14.43 -11.00 -2.98
N GLY A 71 15.21 -11.32 -4.02
CA GLY A 71 15.80 -10.32 -4.92
C GLY A 71 14.77 -9.56 -5.76
N VAL A 72 13.83 -10.27 -6.39
CA VAL A 72 12.76 -9.65 -7.18
C VAL A 72 11.87 -8.81 -6.28
N SER A 73 11.49 -9.30 -5.10
CA SER A 73 10.65 -8.55 -4.16
C SER A 73 11.35 -7.29 -3.65
N MET A 74 12.64 -7.36 -3.34
CA MET A 74 13.45 -6.22 -2.91
C MET A 74 13.51 -5.15 -4.01
N PHE A 75 13.85 -5.54 -5.25
CA PHE A 75 13.92 -4.60 -6.37
C PHE A 75 12.55 -3.98 -6.67
N PHE A 76 11.51 -4.81 -6.71
CA PHE A 76 10.15 -4.39 -6.96
C PHE A 76 9.65 -3.38 -5.92
N LEU A 77 9.84 -3.65 -4.62
CA LEU A 77 9.41 -2.73 -3.57
C LEU A 77 10.24 -1.46 -3.53
N THR A 78 11.53 -1.54 -3.84
CA THR A 78 12.38 -0.35 -3.96
C THR A 78 11.85 0.57 -5.06
N LEU A 79 11.44 0.01 -6.21
CA LEU A 79 10.79 0.76 -7.29
C LEU A 79 9.46 1.37 -6.82
N VAL A 80 8.59 0.60 -6.17
CA VAL A 80 7.29 1.10 -5.67
C VAL A 80 7.47 2.24 -4.65
N LEU A 81 8.43 2.12 -3.74
CA LEU A 81 8.75 3.16 -2.75
C LEU A 81 9.32 4.41 -3.44
N LEU A 82 10.19 4.25 -4.43
CA LEU A 82 10.72 5.36 -5.22
C LEU A 82 9.61 6.08 -5.98
N LEU A 83 8.68 5.34 -6.61
CA LEU A 83 7.54 5.94 -7.32
C LEU A 83 6.63 6.69 -6.35
N ASN A 84 6.38 6.15 -5.15
CA ASN A 84 5.67 6.89 -4.10
C ASN A 84 6.38 8.18 -3.70
N TYR A 85 7.71 8.15 -3.53
CA TYR A 85 8.51 9.33 -3.21
C TYR A 85 8.43 10.39 -4.31
N LEU A 86 8.59 10.00 -5.57
CA LEU A 86 8.48 10.90 -6.72
C LEU A 86 7.07 11.51 -6.85
N SER A 87 6.02 10.74 -6.53
CA SER A 87 4.65 11.25 -6.50
C SER A 87 4.42 12.27 -5.39
N VAL A 88 4.96 12.06 -4.19
CA VAL A 88 4.82 13.01 -3.07
C VAL A 88 5.56 14.32 -3.37
N ASN A 89 6.71 14.25 -4.03
CA ASN A 89 7.48 15.43 -4.43
C ASN A 89 6.92 16.14 -5.68
N GLY A 90 5.77 15.72 -6.20
CA GLY A 90 5.13 16.33 -7.38
C GLY A 90 5.85 16.05 -8.70
N SER A 91 6.89 15.21 -8.72
CA SER A 91 7.62 14.84 -9.94
C SER A 91 6.86 13.82 -10.80
N LEU A 92 5.90 13.10 -10.23
CA LEU A 92 5.11 12.09 -10.93
C LEU A 92 3.62 12.15 -10.55
N SER A 93 2.74 12.30 -11.55
CA SER A 93 1.29 12.37 -11.30
C SER A 93 0.69 11.02 -10.93
N ARG A 94 -0.14 11.00 -9.88
CA ARG A 94 -0.94 9.83 -9.46
C ARG A 94 -2.12 9.50 -10.38
N ARG A 95 -2.44 10.38 -11.32
CA ARG A 95 -3.46 10.14 -12.36
C ARG A 95 -2.91 9.38 -13.57
N GLY A 96 -1.61 9.11 -13.60
CA GLY A 96 -0.94 8.37 -14.68
C GLY A 96 -0.91 6.86 -14.44
N TRP A 97 0.12 6.22 -15.00
CA TRP A 97 0.34 4.77 -14.90
C TRP A 97 0.52 4.26 -13.45
N PHE A 98 1.12 5.09 -12.58
CA PHE A 98 1.30 4.80 -11.15
C PHE A 98 0.24 5.53 -10.33
N SER A 99 -0.92 4.89 -10.17
CA SER A 99 -2.04 5.34 -9.36
C SER A 99 -2.24 4.49 -8.10
N HIS A 100 -3.04 4.97 -7.14
CA HIS A 100 -3.42 4.19 -5.95
C HIS A 100 -4.01 2.82 -6.29
N ARG A 101 -4.77 2.75 -7.39
CA ARG A 101 -5.37 1.49 -7.87
C ARG A 101 -4.32 0.53 -8.42
N SER A 102 -3.36 1.04 -9.18
CA SER A 102 -2.23 0.22 -9.67
C SER A 102 -1.40 -0.32 -8.51
N GLU A 103 -1.12 0.52 -7.52
CA GLU A 103 -0.31 0.16 -6.36
C GLU A 103 -0.97 -0.91 -5.48
N MET A 104 -2.29 -0.82 -5.27
CA MET A 104 -3.04 -1.86 -4.57
C MET A 104 -2.96 -3.21 -5.28
N LYS A 105 -3.07 -3.23 -6.61
CA LYS A 105 -2.89 -4.46 -7.41
C LYS A 105 -1.46 -5.01 -7.30
N LEU A 106 -0.45 -4.13 -7.33
CA LEU A 106 0.95 -4.51 -7.15
C LEU A 106 1.19 -5.17 -5.79
N MET A 107 0.61 -4.64 -4.71
CA MET A 107 0.68 -5.23 -3.38
C MET A 107 -0.05 -6.59 -3.29
N LEU A 108 -1.18 -6.73 -3.98
CA LEU A 108 -1.90 -8.00 -4.06
C LEU A 108 -1.06 -9.08 -4.77
N ILE A 109 -0.44 -8.73 -5.90
CA ILE A 109 0.48 -9.62 -6.62
C ILE A 109 1.64 -10.03 -5.71
N LEU A 110 2.21 -9.07 -4.98
CA LEU A 110 3.30 -9.34 -4.05
C LEU A 110 2.88 -10.28 -2.90
N THR A 111 1.64 -10.16 -2.43
CA THR A 111 1.06 -11.07 -1.42
C THR A 111 0.99 -12.50 -1.97
N LEU A 112 0.46 -12.68 -3.18
CA LEU A 112 0.40 -14.00 -3.84
C LEU A 112 1.79 -14.57 -4.12
N TRP A 113 2.74 -13.70 -4.51
CA TRP A 113 4.13 -14.05 -4.72
C TRP A 113 4.79 -14.58 -3.45
N TRP A 114 4.62 -13.90 -2.32
CA TRP A 114 5.19 -14.33 -1.04
C TRP A 114 4.54 -15.61 -0.48
N THR A 115 3.31 -15.95 -0.85
CA THR A 115 2.72 -17.26 -0.52
C THR A 115 3.60 -18.40 -1.03
N ALA A 116 4.02 -18.34 -2.31
CA ALA A 116 4.94 -19.31 -2.88
C ALA A 116 6.39 -19.11 -2.36
N GLY A 117 6.78 -17.86 -2.15
CA GLY A 117 8.08 -17.48 -1.58
C GLY A 117 8.39 -18.15 -0.25
N ILE A 118 7.45 -18.14 0.71
CA ILE A 118 7.62 -18.82 2.01
C ILE A 118 7.89 -20.31 1.81
N GLY A 119 7.12 -20.97 0.94
CA GLY A 119 7.30 -22.40 0.66
C GLY A 119 8.70 -22.68 0.12
N GLY A 120 9.17 -21.84 -0.80
CA GLY A 120 10.52 -21.90 -1.34
C GLY A 120 11.61 -21.78 -0.28
N VAL A 121 11.55 -20.72 0.54
CA VAL A 121 12.54 -20.44 1.61
C VAL A 121 12.53 -21.52 2.68
N SER A 122 11.35 -22.01 3.07
CA SER A 122 11.21 -23.02 4.13
C SER A 122 11.73 -24.41 3.74
N CYS A 123 11.82 -24.69 2.43
CA CYS A 123 12.31 -25.97 1.92
C CYS A 123 13.81 -25.95 1.56
N VAL A 124 14.51 -24.86 1.88
CA VAL A 124 15.96 -24.76 1.73
C VAL A 124 16.60 -25.49 2.90
N ASP A 125 17.12 -26.69 2.63
CA ASP A 125 17.81 -27.51 3.64
C ASP A 125 19.10 -26.82 4.07
N GLY A 126 19.17 -26.28 5.29
CA GLY A 126 20.39 -25.75 5.91
C GLY A 126 21.23 -26.88 6.52
N ASN A 127 22.57 -26.84 6.42
CA ASN A 127 23.42 -27.71 7.23
C ASN A 127 23.36 -27.22 8.69
N VAL A 128 23.76 -28.06 9.66
CA VAL A 128 23.74 -27.71 11.09
C VAL A 128 24.50 -26.39 11.37
N ASN A 129 25.57 -26.12 10.63
CA ASN A 129 26.36 -24.88 10.72
C ASN A 129 25.68 -23.65 10.07
N ASP A 130 24.71 -23.85 9.16
CA ASP A 130 23.99 -22.79 8.43
C ASP A 130 22.62 -22.48 9.07
N SER A 131 22.32 -23.12 10.20
CA SER A 131 21.00 -23.11 10.86
C SER A 131 20.52 -21.71 11.24
N VAL A 132 21.44 -20.81 11.63
CA VAL A 132 21.12 -19.42 11.98
C VAL A 132 20.68 -18.63 10.75
N SER A 133 21.44 -18.68 9.66
CA SER A 133 21.12 -17.95 8.41
C SER A 133 19.80 -18.44 7.83
N THR A 134 19.58 -19.75 7.86
CA THR A 134 18.34 -20.38 7.38
C THR A 134 17.13 -19.98 8.24
N GLY A 135 17.28 -19.97 9.57
CA GLY A 135 16.23 -19.56 10.50
C GLY A 135 15.81 -18.09 10.35
N VAL A 136 16.79 -17.19 10.22
CA VAL A 136 16.53 -15.75 9.99
C VAL A 136 15.79 -15.54 8.67
N GLY A 137 16.19 -16.23 7.60
CA GLY A 137 15.51 -16.19 6.31
C GLY A 137 14.05 -16.64 6.39
N ILE A 138 13.77 -17.74 7.10
CA ILE A 138 12.40 -18.25 7.29
C ILE A 138 11.54 -17.23 8.03
N VAL A 139 12.01 -16.69 9.16
CA VAL A 139 11.25 -15.69 9.94
C VAL A 139 11.00 -14.44 9.10
N ALA A 140 12.01 -13.94 8.40
CA ALA A 140 11.88 -12.78 7.52
C ALA A 140 10.87 -13.03 6.38
N SER A 141 10.82 -14.25 5.81
CA SER A 141 9.85 -14.58 4.77
C SER A 141 8.40 -14.53 5.28
N TRP A 142 8.14 -14.97 6.51
CA TRP A 142 6.82 -14.84 7.15
C TRP A 142 6.45 -13.39 7.42
N LEU A 143 7.40 -12.58 7.90
CA LEU A 143 7.18 -11.15 8.12
C LEU A 143 6.90 -10.42 6.79
N ALA A 144 7.59 -10.78 5.70
CA ALA A 144 7.33 -10.27 4.36
C ALA A 144 5.91 -10.60 3.87
N PHE A 145 5.45 -11.83 4.12
CA PHE A 145 4.10 -12.26 3.76
C PHE A 145 3.02 -11.49 4.54
N PHE A 146 3.10 -11.46 5.87
CA PHE A 146 2.12 -10.74 6.68
C PHE A 146 2.17 -9.23 6.42
N GLY A 147 3.36 -8.67 6.21
CA GLY A 147 3.56 -7.29 5.79
C GLY A 147 2.91 -6.99 4.45
N SER A 148 2.94 -7.92 3.50
CA SER A 148 2.30 -7.79 2.18
C SER A 148 0.78 -7.80 2.29
N ILE A 149 0.20 -8.68 3.12
CA ILE A 149 -1.24 -8.69 3.42
C ILE A 149 -1.66 -7.35 4.04
N PHE A 150 -0.95 -6.92 5.09
CA PHE A 150 -1.25 -5.66 5.77
C PHE A 150 -1.11 -4.45 4.83
N GLY A 151 -0.05 -4.42 4.02
CA GLY A 151 0.18 -3.38 3.02
C GLY A 151 -0.90 -3.35 1.94
N THR A 152 -1.38 -4.52 1.49
CA THR A 152 -2.51 -4.63 0.54
C THR A 152 -3.78 -4.06 1.14
N TYR A 153 -4.11 -4.43 2.38
CA TYR A 153 -5.27 -3.90 3.10
C TYR A 153 -5.20 -2.38 3.24
N LYS A 154 -4.04 -1.83 3.62
CA LYS A 154 -3.85 -0.37 3.74
C LYS A 154 -3.86 0.34 2.39
N ALA A 155 -3.33 -0.27 1.34
CA ALA A 155 -3.40 0.27 -0.03
C ALA A 155 -4.85 0.35 -0.52
N TYR A 156 -5.68 -0.66 -0.23
CA TYR A 156 -7.11 -0.64 -0.54
C TYR A 156 -7.84 0.51 0.19
N HIS A 157 -7.56 0.71 1.48
CA HIS A 157 -8.14 1.83 2.22
C HIS A 157 -7.69 3.20 1.68
N ALA A 158 -6.42 3.35 1.32
CA ALA A 158 -5.92 4.59 0.73
C ALA A 158 -6.55 4.88 -0.64
N LEU A 159 -6.84 3.84 -1.44
CA LEU A 159 -7.60 4.01 -2.69
C LEU A 159 -9.02 4.48 -2.42
N LYS A 160 -9.71 3.88 -1.45
CA LYS A 160 -11.10 4.23 -1.13
C LYS A 160 -11.22 5.68 -0.65
N GLU A 161 -10.27 6.14 0.17
CA GLU A 161 -10.23 7.55 0.59
C GLU A 161 -10.08 8.49 -0.61
N ASP A 162 -9.17 8.17 -1.55
CA ASP A 162 -8.96 8.98 -2.77
C ASP A 162 -10.20 9.03 -3.67
N GLU A 163 -10.91 7.90 -3.84
CA GLU A 163 -12.18 7.83 -4.59
C GLU A 163 -13.28 8.67 -3.93
N GLU A 164 -13.43 8.60 -2.61
CA GLU A 164 -14.43 9.38 -1.86
C GLU A 164 -14.16 10.90 -1.94
N TYR A 165 -12.90 11.33 -1.89
CA TYR A 165 -12.53 12.74 -2.09
C TYR A 165 -12.86 13.24 -3.50
N LEU A 166 -12.64 12.43 -4.52
CA LEU A 166 -12.94 12.80 -5.90
C LEU A 166 -14.44 12.91 -6.14
N ASP A 167 -15.25 12.00 -5.60
CA ASP A 167 -16.72 12.05 -5.70
C ASP A 167 -17.30 13.32 -5.03
N ILE A 168 -16.77 13.73 -3.87
CA ILE A 168 -17.18 14.96 -3.20
C ILE A 168 -16.75 16.20 -4.00
N SER A 169 -15.53 16.23 -4.53
CA SER A 169 -15.05 17.35 -5.36
C SER A 169 -15.80 17.49 -6.69
N GLY A 170 -16.39 16.39 -7.18
CA GLY A 170 -17.24 16.40 -8.38
C GLY A 170 -18.65 16.94 -8.12
N TYR A 171 -19.07 17.08 -6.86
CA TYR A 171 -20.37 17.62 -6.47
C TYR A 171 -20.36 19.13 -6.20
N GLU A 172 -19.19 19.77 -6.07
CA GLU A 172 -19.06 21.24 -6.07
C GLU A 172 -19.07 21.79 -7.50
N SER A 173 -20.22 21.70 -8.17
CA SER A 173 -20.67 22.75 -9.09
C SER A 173 -22.19 22.67 -9.28
N PRO A 174 -22.94 23.38 -8.43
CA PRO A 174 -24.08 24.12 -8.95
C PRO A 174 -24.21 25.46 -8.21
N LEU A 175 -23.43 26.48 -8.58
CA LEU A 175 -23.79 27.91 -8.40
C LEU A 175 -22.67 28.83 -8.93
N SER A 176 -22.64 29.07 -10.24
CA SER A 176 -22.14 30.35 -10.78
C SER A 176 -22.75 30.73 -12.13
N ASP A 177 -23.81 30.06 -12.56
CA ASP A 177 -24.59 30.42 -13.75
C ASP A 177 -25.93 31.01 -13.30
N GLU A 178 -25.91 32.12 -12.59
CA GLU A 178 -27.02 33.07 -12.47
C GLU A 178 -26.54 34.23 -11.57
N GLU A 179 -26.31 35.40 -12.17
CA GLU A 179 -26.33 36.75 -11.60
C GLU A 179 -25.16 37.63 -12.08
N GLU A 180 -25.13 37.95 -13.38
CA GLU A 180 -24.76 39.30 -13.85
C GLU A 180 -25.25 39.51 -15.30
N ALA A 181 -26.57 39.52 -15.46
CA ALA A 181 -27.23 40.18 -16.59
C ALA A 181 -27.96 41.41 -16.04
N LEU A 182 -27.67 42.58 -16.63
CA LEU A 182 -28.28 43.91 -16.48
C LEU A 182 -27.43 44.96 -15.73
N VAL A 183 -26.46 45.53 -16.45
CA VAL A 183 -26.15 46.96 -16.33
C VAL A 183 -26.53 47.61 -17.67
N PRO A 184 -27.48 48.56 -17.70
CA PRO A 184 -27.91 49.22 -18.92
C PRO A 184 -26.88 50.26 -19.39
N GLU A 185 -26.76 50.40 -20.71
CA GLU A 185 -26.06 51.50 -21.38
C GLU A 185 -26.58 52.87 -20.89
N GLN A 186 -25.65 53.75 -20.50
CA GLN A 186 -25.72 55.21 -20.71
C GLN A 186 -24.32 55.79 -20.90
#